data_AF-A0A0A7LM26-F1
#
_entry.id   AF-A0A0A7LM26-F1
#
_cell.length_a   1.000
_cell.length_b   1.000
_cell.length_c   1.000
_cell.angle_alpha   90.00
_cell.angle_beta   90.00
_cell.angle_gamma   90.00
#
_symmetry.space_group_name_H-M   'P 1'
#
loop_
_entity.id
_entity.type
_entity.pdbx_description
1 polymer ?
#
loop_
_entity_poly.entity_id
_entity_poly.type
_entity_poly.pdbx_seq_one_letter_code
_entity_poly.pdbx_strand_id
1 'polypeptide(L)'
;MPTSSTSGSDFLSQKTTDELLFLIRNPSLYHDTLVTAAQQELRQRAINPHQAIIDSREPQIEWDTDSGSRINWPAVLTILLFIGGAFLYWWHMPAKHGSGPDGAPGPAVLETVASRPIPNFTAQTKASVQRMKQLLPAAARRDEKATRKYLILAERFWNAEHQSAYLAKEVTTARIDSTFPTQVELTYQEWRKLTSVLVYNHNLKPIMQARVDLMQDVAQREMTALGQMRRNYQLGNPPLNEQVRITMAPVPQLLAELQGKATTLHVSLGK
;
A
#
# COMPACT_ATOMS: atom_id res chain seq x y z
N MET A 1 18.73 -35.43 22.03
CA MET A 1 19.28 -34.35 21.18
C MET A 1 18.44 -33.11 21.39
N PRO A 2 18.96 -32.05 22.03
CA PRO A 2 18.23 -30.80 22.15
C PRO A 2 18.50 -29.93 20.91
N THR A 3 17.44 -29.58 20.19
CA THR A 3 17.47 -28.58 19.12
C THR A 3 17.41 -27.19 19.74
N SER A 4 18.53 -26.48 19.77
CA SER A 4 18.64 -25.11 20.28
C SER A 4 17.97 -24.11 19.33
N SER A 5 16.74 -23.72 19.65
CA SER A 5 16.04 -22.58 19.04
C SER A 5 16.42 -21.27 19.77
N THR A 6 17.70 -20.91 19.78
CA THR A 6 18.23 -19.76 20.54
C THR A 6 18.69 -18.59 19.65
N SER A 7 18.76 -18.75 18.33
CA SER A 7 19.30 -17.68 17.46
C SER A 7 18.46 -16.39 17.40
N GLY A 8 17.18 -16.41 17.76
CA GLY A 8 16.33 -15.22 17.75
C GLY A 8 16.48 -14.32 19.00
N SER A 9 16.75 -14.93 20.16
CA SER A 9 16.82 -14.20 21.44
C SER A 9 18.13 -13.42 21.57
N ASP A 10 19.24 -14.01 21.13
CA ASP A 10 20.56 -13.37 21.13
C ASP A 10 20.64 -12.17 20.17
N PHE A 11 19.81 -12.18 19.13
CA PHE A 11 19.73 -11.04 18.20
C PHE A 11 18.96 -9.87 18.80
N LEU A 12 17.91 -10.11 19.59
CA LEU A 12 17.08 -9.06 20.20
C LEU A 12 17.75 -8.43 21.42
N SER A 13 18.57 -9.19 22.15
CA SER A 13 19.34 -8.66 23.28
C SER A 13 20.37 -7.60 22.85
N GLN A 14 20.89 -7.72 21.63
CA GLN A 14 21.81 -6.74 21.01
C GLN A 14 21.11 -5.48 20.48
N LYS A 15 19.78 -5.46 20.40
CA LYS A 15 19.02 -4.32 19.86
C LYS A 15 18.82 -3.22 20.89
N THR A 16 18.79 -2.00 20.39
CA THR A 16 18.50 -0.83 21.22
C THR A 16 17.02 -0.78 21.59
N THR A 17 16.68 -0.04 22.64
CA THR A 17 15.29 0.16 23.08
C THR A 17 14.43 0.72 21.94
N ASP A 18 14.95 1.69 21.18
CA ASP A 18 14.21 2.29 20.07
C ASP A 18 13.96 1.30 18.92
N GLU A 19 14.92 0.42 18.64
CA GLU A 19 14.73 -0.65 17.67
C GLU A 19 13.67 -1.67 18.11
N LEU A 20 13.66 -2.04 19.39
CA LEU A 20 12.63 -2.95 19.92
C LEU A 20 11.24 -2.30 19.91
N LEU A 21 11.13 -1.01 20.23
CA LEU A 21 9.88 -0.26 20.14
C LEU A 21 9.43 -0.10 18.69
N PHE A 22 10.36 0.04 17.75
CA PHE A 22 10.08 0.12 16.32
C PHE A 22 9.46 -1.19 15.78
N LEU A 23 9.97 -2.35 16.21
CA LEU A 23 9.41 -3.66 15.88
C LEU A 23 7.94 -3.78 16.33
N ILE A 24 7.64 -3.26 17.53
CA ILE A 24 6.28 -3.26 18.10
C ILE A 24 5.37 -2.27 17.40
N ARG A 25 5.89 -1.11 16.96
CA ARG A 25 5.12 -0.08 16.26
C ARG A 25 4.67 -0.54 14.86
N ASN A 26 5.38 -1.49 14.25
CA ASN A 26 5.12 -1.94 12.88
C ASN A 26 4.92 -3.47 12.78
N PRO A 27 3.93 -4.05 13.47
CA PRO A 27 3.79 -5.50 13.56
C PRO A 27 3.52 -6.16 12.20
N SER A 28 2.92 -5.44 11.26
CA SER A 28 2.63 -5.93 9.91
C SER A 28 3.85 -6.08 8.99
N LEU A 29 5.02 -5.57 9.41
CA LEU A 29 6.28 -5.66 8.65
C LEU A 29 7.17 -6.81 9.12
N TYR A 30 6.83 -7.48 10.22
CA TYR A 30 7.65 -8.50 10.85
C TYR A 30 6.83 -9.77 11.13
N HIS A 31 7.52 -10.88 11.41
CA HIS A 31 6.86 -12.08 11.89
C HIS A 31 6.37 -11.89 13.33
N ASP A 32 5.17 -12.38 13.63
CA ASP A 32 4.52 -12.25 14.95
C ASP A 32 5.40 -12.74 16.11
N THR A 33 6.22 -13.78 15.88
CA THR A 33 7.17 -14.32 16.85
C THR A 33 8.25 -13.31 17.24
N LEU A 34 8.70 -12.49 16.29
CA LEU A 34 9.75 -11.50 16.47
C LEU A 34 9.21 -10.26 17.20
N VAL A 35 7.97 -9.86 16.88
CA VAL A 35 7.25 -8.80 17.58
C VAL A 35 6.97 -9.19 19.04
N THR A 36 6.51 -10.42 19.26
CA THR A 36 6.21 -10.93 20.61
C THR A 36 7.49 -11.04 21.45
N ALA A 37 8.59 -11.51 20.86
CA ALA A 37 9.88 -11.57 21.54
C ALA A 37 10.43 -10.17 21.86
N ALA A 38 10.25 -9.18 20.97
CA ALA A 38 10.63 -7.79 21.23
C ALA A 38 9.81 -7.14 22.36
N GLN A 39 8.51 -7.46 22.47
CA GLN A 39 7.67 -7.04 23.59
C GLN A 39 8.15 -7.63 24.92
N GLN A 40 8.56 -8.91 24.90
CA GLN A 40 9.04 -9.60 26.08
C GLN A 40 10.39 -9.04 26.54
N GLU A 41 11.30 -8.73 25.61
CA GLU A 41 12.59 -8.10 25.89
C GLU A 41 12.43 -6.69 26.48
N LEU A 42 11.50 -5.87 25.96
CA LEU A 42 11.22 -4.54 26.54
C LEU A 42 10.62 -4.61 27.94
N ARG A 43 9.79 -5.62 28.23
CA ARG A 43 9.29 -5.88 29.59
C ARG A 43 10.41 -6.32 30.53
N GLN A 44 11.34 -7.15 30.05
CA GLN A 44 12.53 -7.53 30.84
C GLN A 44 13.39 -6.31 31.19
N ARG A 45 13.42 -5.29 30.32
CA ARG A 45 14.10 -4.01 30.55
C ARG A 45 13.29 -3.02 31.40
N ALA A 46 12.14 -3.43 31.95
CA ALA A 46 11.20 -2.58 32.69
C ALA A 46 10.68 -1.35 31.91
N ILE A 47 10.70 -1.42 30.58
CA ILE A 47 10.22 -0.36 29.70
C ILE A 47 8.81 -0.71 29.26
N ASN A 48 7.83 0.09 29.68
CA ASN A 48 6.45 -0.07 29.20
C ASN A 48 6.38 0.35 27.73
N PRO A 49 6.14 -0.60 26.79
CA PRO A 49 6.21 -0.28 25.37
C PRO A 49 5.15 0.75 24.95
N HIS A 50 4.01 0.80 25.64
CA HIS A 50 2.96 1.78 25.35
C HIS A 50 3.35 3.22 25.78
N GLN A 51 4.22 3.37 26.77
CA GLN A 51 4.63 4.68 27.28
C GLN A 51 5.87 5.20 26.54
N ALA A 52 6.81 4.32 26.21
CA ALA A 52 8.03 4.70 25.47
C ALA A 52 7.78 5.03 23.98
N ILE A 53 6.71 4.51 23.37
CA ILE A 53 6.27 4.91 22.01
C ILE A 53 5.90 6.41 21.94
N ILE A 54 5.53 7.02 23.07
CA ILE A 54 5.11 8.42 23.14
C ILE A 54 6.31 9.37 23.28
N ASP A 55 7.38 8.94 23.97
CA ASP A 55 8.53 9.81 24.32
C ASP A 55 9.71 9.78 23.33
N SER A 56 9.90 8.72 22.54
CA SER A 56 11.03 8.63 21.57
C SER A 56 10.69 9.29 20.22
N ARG A 57 10.98 10.59 20.06
CA ARG A 57 11.07 11.28 18.76
C ARG A 57 12.42 12.02 18.63
N GLU A 58 13.23 11.58 17.65
CA GLU A 58 14.47 12.14 17.01
C GLU A 58 15.88 11.76 17.52
N PRO A 59 16.97 11.81 16.66
CA PRO A 59 17.06 12.21 15.23
C PRO A 59 17.83 11.29 14.21
N GLN A 60 17.56 11.58 12.92
CA GLN A 60 18.33 11.52 11.64
C GLN A 60 19.25 10.34 11.22
N ILE A 61 19.00 9.80 10.02
CA ILE A 61 19.98 9.12 9.16
C ILE A 61 19.93 9.74 7.74
N GLU A 62 21.08 10.18 7.26
CA GLU A 62 21.39 10.58 5.90
C GLU A 62 21.51 9.35 4.99
N TRP A 63 20.83 9.35 3.85
CA TRP A 63 21.07 8.34 2.81
C TRP A 63 21.67 8.98 1.57
N ASP A 64 22.87 8.48 1.27
CA ASP A 64 23.61 8.63 0.04
C ASP A 64 22.80 8.07 -1.14
N THR A 65 22.77 8.83 -2.22
CA THR A 65 22.22 8.42 -3.51
C THR A 65 23.30 7.65 -4.28
N ASP A 66 23.25 6.32 -4.27
CA ASP A 66 23.49 5.48 -5.46
C ASP A 66 23.49 3.99 -5.11
N SER A 67 22.71 3.20 -5.83
CA SER A 67 23.04 1.81 -6.15
C SER A 67 22.15 1.32 -7.28
N GLY A 68 22.72 1.32 -8.49
CA GLY A 68 22.18 0.61 -9.63
C GLY A 68 21.92 -0.86 -9.27
N SER A 69 20.67 -1.29 -9.50
CA SER A 69 20.23 -2.67 -9.34
C SER A 69 21.06 -3.59 -10.23
N ARG A 70 22.05 -4.29 -9.65
CA ARG A 70 22.72 -5.42 -10.30
C ARG A 70 21.74 -6.58 -10.35
N ILE A 71 21.20 -6.83 -11.54
CA ILE A 71 20.30 -7.96 -11.83
C ILE A 71 21.04 -9.26 -11.52
N ASN A 72 20.56 -9.97 -10.50
CA ASN A 72 21.11 -11.24 -10.06
C ASN A 72 20.59 -12.36 -11.00
N TRP A 73 21.29 -12.54 -12.13
CA TRP A 73 21.01 -13.53 -13.18
C TRP A 73 20.67 -14.97 -12.70
N PRO A 74 21.20 -15.50 -11.58
CA PRO A 74 20.83 -16.82 -11.09
C PRO A 74 19.39 -16.92 -10.58
N ALA A 75 18.81 -15.81 -10.09
CA ALA A 75 17.43 -15.79 -9.56
C ALA A 75 16.37 -15.74 -10.68
N VAL A 76 16.74 -15.26 -11.87
CA VAL A 76 15.84 -15.26 -13.04
C VAL A 76 15.70 -16.67 -13.63
N LEU A 77 16.77 -17.47 -13.56
CA LEU A 77 16.78 -18.85 -14.05
C LEU A 77 15.93 -19.80 -13.18
N THR A 78 15.86 -19.58 -11.86
CA THR A 78 15.02 -20.41 -10.98
C THR A 78 13.53 -20.12 -11.13
N ILE A 79 13.14 -18.87 -11.38
CA ILE A 79 11.74 -18.50 -11.65
C ILE A 79 11.28 -19.11 -12.98
N LEU A 80 12.13 -19.11 -14.01
CA LEU A 80 11.80 -19.71 -15.31
C LEU A 80 11.65 -21.25 -15.23
N LEU A 81 12.45 -21.91 -14.38
CA LEU A 81 12.41 -23.37 -14.20
C LEU A 81 11.18 -23.84 -13.41
N PHE A 82 10.71 -23.03 -12.45
CA PHE A 82 9.47 -23.32 -11.71
C PHE A 82 8.20 -23.12 -12.56
N ILE A 83 8.17 -22.11 -13.44
CA ILE A 83 7.04 -21.89 -14.35
C ILE A 83 6.99 -22.99 -15.44
N GLY A 84 8.13 -23.44 -15.95
CA GLY A 84 8.20 -24.53 -16.92
C GLY A 84 7.82 -25.91 -16.35
N GLY A 85 8.24 -26.21 -15.12
CA GLY A 85 7.96 -27.49 -14.46
C GLY A 85 6.48 -27.69 -14.09
N ALA A 86 5.81 -26.62 -13.63
CA ALA A 86 4.38 -26.68 -13.30
C ALA A 86 3.50 -26.91 -14.54
N PHE A 87 3.92 -26.42 -15.71
CA PHE A 87 3.18 -26.56 -16.96
C PHE A 87 3.22 -28.01 -17.50
N LEU A 88 4.37 -28.68 -17.36
CA LEU A 88 4.51 -30.09 -17.79
C LEU A 88 3.85 -31.07 -16.81
N TYR A 89 3.83 -30.76 -15.51
CA TYR A 89 3.18 -31.62 -14.52
C TYR A 89 1.65 -31.64 -14.64
N TRP A 90 1.04 -30.52 -15.05
CA TRP A 90 -0.40 -30.47 -15.34
C TRP A 90 -0.75 -31.34 -16.56
N TRP A 91 0.09 -31.39 -17.60
CA TRP A 91 -0.19 -32.14 -18.83
C TRP A 91 -0.26 -33.67 -18.63
N HIS A 92 0.35 -34.20 -17.56
CA HIS A 92 0.46 -35.65 -17.34
C HIS A 92 -0.46 -36.25 -16.27
N MET A 93 -1.40 -35.48 -15.69
CA MET A 93 -2.38 -36.09 -14.76
C MET A 93 -3.58 -36.70 -15.51
N PRO A 94 -3.80 -38.04 -15.42
CA PRO A 94 -5.06 -38.63 -15.85
C PRO A 94 -6.17 -38.26 -14.88
N ALA A 95 -7.23 -37.65 -15.39
CA ALA A 95 -8.40 -37.24 -14.61
C ALA A 95 -9.13 -38.47 -14.03
N LYS A 96 -9.17 -38.61 -12.70
CA LYS A 96 -10.08 -39.55 -12.03
C LYS A 96 -11.51 -39.07 -12.22
N HIS A 97 -12.29 -39.83 -12.99
CA HIS A 97 -13.70 -39.58 -13.24
C HIS A 97 -14.53 -39.96 -12.01
N GLY A 98 -15.18 -38.98 -11.40
CA GLY A 98 -16.29 -39.20 -10.47
C GLY A 98 -17.56 -39.42 -11.29
N SER A 99 -18.15 -40.61 -11.16
CA SER A 99 -19.38 -41.02 -11.84
C SER A 99 -20.61 -40.28 -11.27
N GLY A 100 -21.34 -39.60 -12.14
CA GLY A 100 -22.71 -39.12 -11.92
C GLY A 100 -23.51 -39.29 -13.23
N PRO A 101 -24.77 -39.78 -13.21
CA PRO A 101 -25.43 -40.29 -14.40
C PRO A 101 -26.16 -39.22 -15.23
N ASP A 102 -26.05 -39.39 -16.55
CA ASP A 102 -26.94 -38.99 -17.64
C ASP A 102 -27.47 -37.54 -17.70
N GLY A 103 -26.61 -36.67 -18.25
CA GLY A 103 -27.02 -35.52 -19.04
C GLY A 103 -25.94 -35.28 -20.10
N ALA A 104 -26.28 -35.41 -21.38
CA ALA A 104 -25.33 -35.29 -22.49
C ALA A 104 -24.47 -34.01 -22.34
N PRO A 105 -23.12 -34.13 -22.24
CA PRO A 105 -22.25 -32.98 -22.11
C PRO A 105 -22.18 -32.27 -23.47
N GLY A 106 -22.90 -31.15 -23.59
CA GLY A 106 -22.61 -30.17 -24.63
C GLY A 106 -21.14 -29.72 -24.52
N PRO A 107 -20.48 -29.37 -25.64
CA PRO A 107 -19.08 -28.99 -25.64
C PRO A 107 -18.85 -27.84 -24.64
N ALA A 108 -17.82 -27.97 -23.81
CA ALA A 108 -17.41 -26.91 -22.89
C ALA A 108 -17.08 -25.65 -23.68
N VAL A 109 -18.03 -24.71 -23.72
CA VAL A 109 -17.81 -23.39 -24.32
C VAL A 109 -16.92 -22.63 -23.36
N LEU A 110 -15.67 -22.42 -23.77
CA LEU A 110 -14.79 -21.45 -23.11
C LEU A 110 -15.40 -20.08 -23.34
N GLU A 111 -16.20 -19.60 -22.40
CA GLU A 111 -16.63 -18.21 -22.40
C GLU A 111 -15.39 -17.35 -22.16
N THR A 112 -14.97 -16.62 -23.21
CA THR A 112 -13.97 -15.57 -23.10
C THR A 112 -14.53 -14.49 -22.19
N VAL A 113 -14.18 -14.58 -20.90
CA VAL A 113 -14.48 -13.51 -19.95
C VAL A 113 -13.74 -12.27 -20.43
N ALA A 114 -14.48 -11.30 -20.95
CA ALA A 114 -13.93 -10.03 -21.38
C ALA A 114 -13.28 -9.34 -20.17
N SER A 115 -11.95 -9.35 -20.12
CA SER A 115 -11.19 -8.64 -19.10
C SER A 115 -11.14 -7.15 -19.44
N ARG A 116 -11.50 -6.30 -18.47
CA ARG A 116 -11.41 -4.84 -18.62
C ARG A 116 -10.15 -4.33 -17.92
N PRO A 117 -9.04 -4.05 -18.63
CA PRO A 117 -7.83 -3.57 -17.97
C PRO A 117 -8.04 -2.19 -17.34
N ILE A 118 -7.32 -1.91 -16.25
CA ILE A 118 -7.27 -0.58 -15.64
C ILE A 118 -6.64 0.40 -16.67
N PRO A 119 -7.26 1.55 -16.98
CA PRO A 119 -6.71 2.53 -17.90
C PRO A 119 -5.37 3.11 -17.43
N ASN A 120 -4.62 3.68 -18.36
CA ASN A 120 -3.41 4.44 -18.04
C ASN A 120 -3.76 5.88 -17.64
N PHE A 121 -3.40 6.29 -16.42
CA PHE A 121 -3.69 7.62 -15.86
C PHE A 121 -2.49 8.60 -15.88
N THR A 122 -1.44 8.33 -16.67
CA THR A 122 -0.20 9.13 -16.68
C THR A 122 -0.46 10.62 -16.97
N ALA A 123 -1.27 10.93 -17.99
CA ALA A 123 -1.57 12.32 -18.35
C ALA A 123 -2.33 13.07 -17.25
N GLN A 124 -3.32 12.41 -16.66
CA GLN A 124 -4.13 12.97 -15.57
C GLN A 124 -3.31 13.15 -14.28
N THR A 125 -2.41 12.21 -13.99
CA THR A 125 -1.46 12.29 -12.88
C THR A 125 -0.54 13.50 -13.04
N LYS A 126 0.10 13.66 -14.21
CA LYS A 126 0.97 14.82 -14.50
C LYS A 126 0.23 16.14 -14.34
N ALA A 127 -1.00 16.25 -14.84
CA ALA A 127 -1.81 17.45 -14.69
C ALA A 127 -2.11 17.77 -13.20
N SER A 128 -2.39 16.74 -12.41
CA SER A 128 -2.69 16.88 -10.97
C SER A 128 -1.45 17.31 -10.17
N VAL A 129 -0.30 16.69 -10.44
CA VAL A 129 0.99 17.05 -9.83
C VAL A 129 1.39 18.49 -10.18
N GLN A 130 1.23 18.88 -11.45
CA GLN A 130 1.53 20.25 -11.89
C GLN A 130 0.65 21.28 -11.16
N ARG A 131 -0.64 20.99 -10.97
CA ARG A 131 -1.54 21.84 -10.17
C ARG A 131 -1.06 21.94 -8.72
N MET A 132 -0.67 20.83 -8.09
CA MET A 132 -0.13 20.86 -6.73
C MET A 132 1.14 21.69 -6.61
N LYS A 133 2.02 21.65 -7.62
CA LYS A 133 3.21 22.51 -7.69
C LYS A 133 2.83 24.00 -7.74
N GLN A 134 1.81 24.35 -8.52
CA GLN A 134 1.34 25.74 -8.67
C GLN A 134 0.73 26.29 -7.37
N LEU A 135 0.10 25.43 -6.57
CA LEU A 135 -0.47 25.80 -5.27
C LEU A 135 0.58 26.05 -4.17
N LEU A 136 1.85 25.71 -4.40
CA LEU A 136 2.91 25.99 -3.43
C LEU A 136 3.36 27.46 -3.50
N PRO A 137 3.44 28.16 -2.36
CA PRO A 137 4.02 29.50 -2.30
C PRO A 137 5.43 29.54 -2.87
N ALA A 138 5.81 30.65 -3.50
CA ALA A 138 7.15 30.80 -4.09
C ALA A 138 8.27 30.58 -3.05
N ALA A 139 8.08 31.05 -1.81
CA ALA A 139 9.01 30.83 -0.71
C ALA A 139 9.20 29.34 -0.35
N ALA A 140 8.14 28.54 -0.43
CA ALA A 140 8.21 27.10 -0.22
C ALA A 140 9.00 26.42 -1.35
N ARG A 141 8.80 26.85 -2.60
CA ARG A 141 9.45 26.32 -3.81
C ARG A 141 10.95 26.61 -3.94
N ARG A 142 11.52 27.52 -3.14
CA ARG A 142 12.97 27.82 -3.15
C ARG A 142 13.86 26.64 -2.77
N ASP A 143 13.32 25.67 -2.03
CA ASP A 143 14.04 24.43 -1.74
C ASP A 143 13.69 23.40 -2.81
N GLU A 144 14.55 23.30 -3.81
CA GLU A 144 14.34 22.41 -4.96
C GLU A 144 14.35 20.94 -4.57
N LYS A 145 15.16 20.56 -3.56
CA LYS A 145 15.26 19.17 -3.08
C LYS A 145 13.97 18.75 -2.38
N ALA A 146 13.47 19.55 -1.44
CA ALA A 146 12.19 19.30 -0.77
C ALA A 146 11.03 19.33 -1.76
N THR A 147 11.04 20.28 -2.71
CA THR A 147 10.01 20.36 -3.75
C THR A 147 10.01 19.11 -4.62
N ARG A 148 11.18 18.63 -5.06
CA ARG A 148 11.28 17.41 -5.88
C ARG A 148 10.75 16.19 -5.13
N LYS A 149 11.14 15.99 -3.87
CA LYS A 149 10.63 14.90 -3.03
C LYS A 149 9.10 14.95 -2.90
N TYR A 150 8.57 16.12 -2.58
CA TYR A 150 7.13 16.34 -2.49
C TYR A 150 6.40 15.99 -3.81
N LEU A 151 6.93 16.39 -4.97
CA LEU A 151 6.30 16.08 -6.25
C LEU A 151 6.34 14.59 -6.60
N ILE A 152 7.39 13.85 -6.19
CA ILE A 152 7.46 12.39 -6.34
C ILE A 152 6.37 11.71 -5.50
N LEU A 153 6.16 12.18 -4.26
CA LEU A 153 5.08 11.68 -3.40
C LEU A 153 3.70 12.00 -4.00
N ALA A 154 3.51 13.23 -4.48
CA ALA A 154 2.30 13.65 -5.15
C ALA A 154 1.99 12.82 -6.41
N GLU A 155 3.02 12.44 -7.18
CA GLU A 155 2.86 11.60 -8.37
C GLU A 155 2.36 10.20 -8.00
N ARG A 156 2.98 9.57 -6.99
CA ARG A 156 2.53 8.26 -6.47
C ARG A 156 1.11 8.32 -5.95
N PHE A 157 0.79 9.37 -5.18
CA PHE A 157 -0.54 9.64 -4.66
C PHE A 157 -1.59 9.73 -5.77
N TRP A 158 -1.39 10.62 -6.75
CA TRP A 158 -2.39 10.80 -7.80
C TRP A 158 -2.54 9.59 -8.71
N ASN A 159 -1.48 8.82 -8.95
CA ASN A 159 -1.58 7.57 -9.70
C ASN A 159 -2.50 6.58 -8.99
N ALA A 160 -2.33 6.38 -7.68
CA ALA A 160 -3.17 5.47 -6.89
C ALA A 160 -4.61 5.98 -6.77
N GLU A 161 -4.78 7.29 -6.57
CA GLU A 161 -6.08 7.96 -6.49
C GLU A 161 -6.90 7.80 -7.78
N HIS A 162 -6.32 8.08 -8.95
CA HIS A 162 -7.05 7.96 -10.23
C HIS A 162 -7.49 6.52 -10.51
N GLN A 163 -6.67 5.52 -10.14
CA GLN A 163 -7.05 4.12 -10.23
C GLN A 163 -8.20 3.76 -9.27
N SER A 164 -8.16 4.27 -8.04
CA SER A 164 -9.20 4.03 -7.03
C SER A 164 -10.53 4.66 -7.43
N ALA A 165 -10.50 5.91 -7.90
CA ALA A 165 -11.66 6.60 -8.44
C ALA A 165 -12.26 5.89 -9.65
N TYR A 166 -11.43 5.30 -10.52
CA TYR A 166 -11.89 4.47 -11.63
C TYR A 166 -12.63 3.22 -11.14
N LEU A 167 -12.07 2.47 -10.18
CA LEU A 167 -12.71 1.28 -9.64
C LEU A 167 -14.02 1.60 -8.92
N ALA A 168 -14.07 2.67 -8.14
CA ALA A 168 -15.31 3.14 -7.52
C ALA A 168 -16.38 3.49 -8.57
N LYS A 169 -15.99 4.10 -9.69
CA LYS A 169 -16.88 4.40 -10.81
C LYS A 169 -17.40 3.13 -11.50
N GLU A 170 -16.54 2.14 -11.74
CA GLU A 170 -16.98 0.86 -12.34
C GLU A 170 -17.96 0.13 -11.41
N VAL A 171 -17.75 0.15 -10.09
CA VAL A 171 -18.69 -0.45 -9.14
C VAL A 171 -20.02 0.29 -9.10
N THR A 172 -20.01 1.63 -9.01
CA THR A 172 -21.25 2.43 -8.99
C THR A 172 -22.06 2.29 -10.28
N THR A 173 -21.41 2.04 -11.41
CA THR A 173 -22.07 1.81 -12.70
C THR A 173 -22.39 0.34 -12.98
N ALA A 174 -22.19 -0.55 -12.00
CA ALA A 174 -22.40 -2.00 -12.10
C ALA A 174 -21.62 -2.64 -13.28
N ARG A 175 -20.41 -2.14 -13.55
CA ARG A 175 -19.53 -2.54 -14.65
C ARG A 175 -18.36 -3.44 -14.21
N ILE A 176 -18.48 -4.08 -13.07
CA ILE A 176 -17.47 -4.98 -12.52
C ILE A 176 -17.59 -6.40 -13.09
N ASP A 177 -16.46 -7.06 -13.30
CA ASP A 177 -16.35 -8.44 -13.76
C ASP A 177 -15.57 -9.30 -12.75
N SER A 178 -15.30 -10.57 -13.09
CA SER A 178 -14.55 -11.48 -12.21
C SER A 178 -13.09 -11.07 -11.96
N THR A 179 -12.54 -10.14 -12.72
CA THR A 179 -11.20 -9.59 -12.53
C THR A 179 -11.15 -8.47 -11.48
N PHE A 180 -12.31 -7.99 -11.01
CA PHE A 180 -12.42 -6.90 -10.03
C PHE A 180 -11.55 -7.12 -8.77
N PRO A 181 -11.52 -8.29 -8.11
CA PRO A 181 -10.65 -8.50 -6.94
C PRO A 181 -9.16 -8.31 -7.25
N THR A 182 -8.72 -8.72 -8.44
CA THR A 182 -7.34 -8.54 -8.90
C THR A 182 -7.05 -7.07 -9.17
N GLN A 183 -7.98 -6.34 -9.79
CA GLN A 183 -7.84 -4.91 -10.02
C GLN A 183 -7.75 -4.13 -8.71
N VAL A 184 -8.60 -4.47 -7.73
CA VAL A 184 -8.56 -3.88 -6.38
C VAL A 184 -7.24 -4.14 -5.69
N GLU A 185 -6.68 -5.36 -5.80
CA GLU A 185 -5.35 -5.67 -5.24
C GLU A 185 -4.24 -4.86 -5.93
N LEU A 186 -4.26 -4.73 -7.25
CA LEU A 186 -3.28 -3.91 -7.98
C LEU A 186 -3.31 -2.46 -7.52
N THR A 187 -4.49 -1.87 -7.38
CA THR A 187 -4.65 -0.50 -6.89
C THR A 187 -4.26 -0.37 -5.40
N TYR A 188 -4.56 -1.37 -4.58
CA TYR A 188 -4.08 -1.43 -3.19
C TYR A 188 -2.55 -1.42 -3.10
N GLN A 189 -1.86 -2.13 -4.01
CA GLN A 189 -0.39 -2.13 -4.08
C GLN A 189 0.17 -0.76 -4.48
N GLU A 190 -0.51 0.00 -5.34
CA GLU A 190 -0.11 1.38 -5.65
C GLU A 190 -0.19 2.29 -4.42
N TRP A 191 -1.24 2.18 -3.61
CA TRP A 191 -1.31 2.86 -2.32
C TRP A 191 -0.20 2.43 -1.36
N ARG A 192 0.06 1.11 -1.28
CA ARG A 192 1.13 0.57 -0.43
C ARG A 192 2.51 1.13 -0.80
N LYS A 193 2.77 1.36 -2.09
CA LYS A 193 4.02 1.98 -2.58
C LYS A 193 4.17 3.44 -2.14
N LEU A 194 3.07 4.16 -1.92
CA LEU A 194 3.09 5.50 -1.35
C LEU A 194 3.32 5.40 0.17
N THR A 195 2.46 4.66 0.87
CA THR A 195 2.48 4.61 2.35
C THR A 195 3.79 4.08 2.90
N SER A 196 4.45 3.14 2.20
CA SER A 196 5.77 2.63 2.62
C SER A 196 6.86 3.71 2.62
N VAL A 197 6.72 4.72 1.76
CA VAL A 197 7.67 5.83 1.65
C VAL A 197 7.33 6.94 2.64
N LEU A 198 6.04 7.17 2.91
CA LEU A 198 5.57 8.19 3.86
C LEU A 198 6.02 7.97 5.32
N VAL A 199 6.46 6.75 5.67
CA VAL A 199 7.03 6.45 7.00
C VAL A 199 8.34 7.20 7.25
N TYR A 200 9.05 7.58 6.20
CA TYR A 200 10.35 8.24 6.33
C TYR A 200 10.21 9.75 6.51
N ASN A 201 11.06 10.35 7.36
CA ASN A 201 11.16 11.80 7.43
C ASN A 201 11.79 12.33 6.12
N HIS A 202 10.99 13.05 5.35
CA HIS A 202 11.41 13.60 4.06
C HIS A 202 12.10 14.97 4.16
N ASN A 203 12.17 15.55 5.36
CA ASN A 203 12.64 16.92 5.63
C ASN A 203 11.92 17.93 4.72
N LEU A 204 10.59 17.82 4.64
CA LEU A 204 9.76 18.73 3.87
C LEU A 204 9.52 20.02 4.63
N LYS A 205 9.31 21.13 3.90
CA LYS A 205 8.86 22.37 4.52
C LYS A 205 7.45 22.17 5.12
N PRO A 206 7.08 22.90 6.19
CA PRO A 206 5.81 22.69 6.89
C PRO A 206 4.57 22.67 5.98
N ILE A 207 4.50 23.55 4.97
CA ILE A 207 3.39 23.59 4.00
C ILE A 207 3.32 22.32 3.13
N MET A 208 4.47 21.77 2.73
CA MET A 208 4.51 20.52 1.96
C MET A 208 4.18 19.33 2.86
N GLN A 209 4.67 19.34 4.11
CA GLN A 209 4.39 18.30 5.09
C GLN A 209 2.90 18.21 5.39
N ALA A 210 2.23 19.32 5.69
CA ALA A 210 0.79 19.35 5.94
C ALA A 210 -0.02 18.76 4.76
N ARG A 211 0.41 19.01 3.52
CA ARG A 211 -0.22 18.42 2.33
C ARG A 211 0.08 16.92 2.20
N VAL A 212 1.26 16.47 2.60
CA VAL A 212 1.60 15.03 2.64
C VAL A 212 0.80 14.32 3.73
N ASP A 213 0.56 14.96 4.87
CA ASP A 213 -0.28 14.40 5.94
C ASP A 213 -1.73 14.17 5.44
N LEU A 214 -2.26 15.11 4.65
CA LEU A 214 -3.56 14.93 3.97
C LEU A 214 -3.54 13.76 2.97
N MET A 215 -2.46 13.60 2.19
CA MET A 215 -2.32 12.44 1.30
C MET A 215 -2.29 11.12 2.07
N GLN A 216 -1.66 11.10 3.24
CA GLN A 216 -1.57 9.93 4.10
C GLN A 216 -2.94 9.52 4.63
N ASP A 217 -3.75 10.48 5.09
CA ASP A 217 -5.12 10.20 5.58
C ASP A 217 -5.99 9.63 4.45
N VAL A 218 -5.96 10.25 3.26
CA VAL A 218 -6.65 9.72 2.08
C VAL A 218 -6.18 8.29 1.76
N ALA A 219 -4.87 8.05 1.73
CA ALA A 219 -4.31 6.73 1.42
C ALA A 219 -4.79 5.65 2.40
N GLN A 220 -4.82 5.94 3.70
CA GLN A 220 -5.29 4.99 4.71
C GLN A 220 -6.77 4.63 4.52
N ARG A 221 -7.61 5.62 4.20
CA ARG A 221 -9.03 5.43 3.94
C ARG A 221 -9.28 4.64 2.67
N GLU A 222 -8.59 4.97 1.58
CA GLU A 222 -8.68 4.27 0.31
C GLU A 222 -8.22 2.82 0.43
N MET A 223 -7.10 2.55 1.09
CA MET A 223 -6.64 1.18 1.35
C MET A 223 -7.65 0.37 2.16
N THR A 224 -8.27 1.00 3.17
CA THR A 224 -9.32 0.36 3.98
C THR A 224 -10.57 0.06 3.14
N ALA A 225 -11.02 1.02 2.33
CA ALA A 225 -12.16 0.89 1.44
C ALA A 225 -11.93 -0.21 0.39
N LEU A 226 -10.78 -0.22 -0.28
CA LEU A 226 -10.39 -1.25 -1.25
C LEU A 226 -10.37 -2.64 -0.61
N GLY A 227 -9.78 -2.78 0.59
CA GLY A 227 -9.78 -4.04 1.33
C GLY A 227 -11.19 -4.55 1.64
N GLN A 228 -12.10 -3.65 2.03
CA GLN A 228 -13.52 -3.96 2.27
C GLN A 228 -14.25 -4.31 0.96
N MET A 229 -14.07 -3.54 -0.12
CA MET A 229 -14.68 -3.79 -1.42
C MET A 229 -14.32 -5.17 -1.96
N ARG A 230 -13.04 -5.55 -1.88
CA ARG A 230 -12.59 -6.90 -2.27
C ARG A 230 -13.27 -7.98 -1.45
N ARG A 231 -13.28 -7.83 -0.12
CA ARG A 231 -13.88 -8.81 0.79
C ARG A 231 -15.39 -8.95 0.53
N ASN A 232 -16.09 -7.83 0.36
CA ASN A 232 -17.52 -7.82 0.05
C ASN A 232 -17.81 -8.60 -1.23
N TYR A 233 -17.06 -8.31 -2.31
CA TYR A 233 -17.20 -9.02 -3.59
C TYR A 233 -17.00 -10.52 -3.43
N GLN A 234 -15.94 -10.94 -2.72
CA GLN A 234 -15.63 -12.36 -2.50
C GLN A 234 -16.71 -13.10 -1.70
N LEU A 235 -17.46 -12.40 -0.85
CA LEU A 235 -18.55 -12.93 -0.06
C LEU A 235 -19.92 -12.81 -0.76
N GLY A 236 -19.97 -12.35 -2.02
CA GLY A 236 -21.21 -12.11 -2.76
C GLY A 236 -22.02 -10.91 -2.29
N ASN A 237 -21.43 -10.03 -1.46
CA ASN A 237 -22.05 -8.80 -1.01
C ASN A 237 -21.76 -7.64 -2.00
N PRO A 238 -22.59 -6.59 -2.03
CA PRO A 238 -22.30 -5.39 -2.81
C PRO A 238 -20.93 -4.79 -2.44
N PRO A 239 -20.00 -4.57 -3.40
CA PRO A 239 -18.67 -4.07 -3.06
C PRO A 239 -18.69 -2.69 -2.39
N LEU A 240 -19.61 -1.80 -2.82
CA LEU A 240 -19.88 -0.51 -2.19
C LEU A 240 -21.06 -0.59 -1.21
N ASN A 241 -20.82 -1.19 -0.04
CA ASN A 241 -21.77 -1.21 1.07
C ASN A 241 -21.65 0.05 1.96
N GLU A 242 -22.50 0.15 2.99
CA GLU A 242 -22.51 1.32 3.88
C GLU A 242 -21.18 1.54 4.60
N GLN A 243 -20.51 0.48 5.03
CA GLN A 243 -19.21 0.59 5.70
C GLN A 243 -18.14 1.22 4.79
N VAL A 244 -18.13 0.85 3.50
CA VAL A 244 -17.23 1.46 2.52
C VAL A 244 -17.58 2.93 2.31
N ARG A 245 -18.87 3.27 2.22
CA ARG A 245 -19.33 4.67 2.07
C ARG A 245 -18.91 5.54 3.25
N ILE A 246 -19.08 5.06 4.48
CA ILE A 246 -18.64 5.76 5.70
C ILE A 246 -17.12 5.97 5.67
N THR A 247 -16.35 4.94 5.30
CA THR A 247 -14.89 5.01 5.23
C THR A 247 -14.43 6.08 4.21
N MET A 248 -15.09 6.14 3.06
CA MET A 248 -14.77 7.07 1.96
C MET A 248 -15.39 8.47 2.11
N ALA A 249 -16.37 8.67 3.00
CA ALA A 249 -17.12 9.93 3.10
C ALA A 249 -16.24 11.19 3.23
N PRO A 250 -15.10 11.18 3.96
CA PRO A 250 -14.23 12.35 4.06
C PRO A 250 -13.30 12.57 2.85
N VAL A 251 -13.07 11.54 2.02
CA VAL A 251 -12.09 11.58 0.94
C VAL A 251 -12.34 12.73 -0.06
N PRO A 252 -13.57 12.98 -0.55
CA PRO A 252 -13.82 14.10 -1.47
C PRO A 252 -13.42 15.46 -0.91
N GLN A 253 -13.60 15.68 0.40
CA GLN A 253 -13.22 16.93 1.07
C GLN A 253 -11.70 17.08 1.15
N LEU A 254 -11.00 16.02 1.56
CA LEU A 254 -9.53 16.00 1.62
C LEU A 254 -8.91 16.22 0.24
N LEU A 255 -9.47 15.61 -0.81
CA LEU A 255 -9.04 15.83 -2.19
C LEU A 255 -9.30 17.28 -2.66
N ALA A 256 -10.43 17.87 -2.26
CA ALA A 256 -10.72 19.27 -2.56
C ALA A 256 -9.69 20.21 -1.90
N GLU A 257 -9.27 19.91 -0.66
CA GLU A 257 -8.22 20.66 0.04
C GLU A 257 -6.85 20.52 -0.64
N LEU A 258 -6.46 19.29 -1.02
CA LEU A 258 -5.23 19.05 -1.79
C LEU A 258 -5.21 19.82 -3.12
N GLN A 259 -6.37 19.93 -3.78
CA GLN A 259 -6.57 20.69 -5.02
C GLN A 259 -6.69 22.21 -4.81
N GLY A 260 -6.65 22.71 -3.58
CA GLY A 260 -6.78 24.14 -3.26
C GLY A 260 -8.20 24.68 -3.45
N LYS A 261 -9.21 23.81 -3.45
CA LYS A 261 -10.64 24.16 -3.56
C LYS A 261 -11.33 24.34 -2.21
N ALA A 262 -10.74 23.83 -1.12
CA ALA A 262 -11.25 23.99 0.25
C ALA A 262 -10.34 24.94 1.05
N THR A 263 -10.95 25.81 1.85
CA THR A 263 -10.32 26.97 2.51
C THR A 263 -9.95 26.71 3.97
N THR A 264 -9.68 25.45 4.38
CA THR A 264 -9.40 25.12 5.79
C THR A 264 -7.97 25.44 6.22
N LEU A 265 -6.97 25.27 5.33
CA LEU A 265 -5.56 25.54 5.65
C LEU A 265 -5.12 27.02 5.60
N HIS A 266 -6.01 27.96 5.25
CA HIS A 266 -5.66 29.38 5.10
C HIS A 266 -5.85 30.25 6.37
N VAL A 267 -6.30 29.68 7.49
CA VAL A 267 -6.65 30.47 8.70
C VAL A 267 -5.58 30.46 9.81
N SER A 268 -4.52 29.64 9.75
CA SER A 268 -3.56 29.52 10.86
C SER A 268 -2.09 29.86 10.54
N LEU A 269 -1.84 30.77 9.60
CA LEU A 269 -0.48 31.31 9.34
C LEU A 269 -0.51 32.85 9.27
N GLY A 270 -1.31 33.46 10.14
CA GLY A 270 -1.41 34.90 10.29
C GLY A 270 -1.73 35.29 11.72
N LYS A 271 -0.71 35.22 12.59
CA LYS A 271 -0.37 36.21 13.62
C LYS A 271 0.94 35.84 14.29
#